data_AF-A0AAN6W2X9-F1
#
_entry.id   AF-A0AAN6W2X9-F1
#
_cell.length_a   1.000
_cell.length_b   1.000
_cell.length_c   1.000
_cell.angle_alpha   90.00
_cell.angle_beta   90.00
_cell.angle_gamma   90.00
#
_symmetry.space_group_name_H-M   'P 1'
#
loop_
_entity.id
_entity.type
_entity.pdbx_description
1 polymer ?
#
loop_
_entity_poly.entity_id
_entity_poly.type
_entity_poly.pdbx_seq_one_letter_code
_entity_poly.pdbx_strand_id
1 'polypeptide(L)'
;MGKVAMSVLVKGLGMDFIRENLLTPNKEREKGMAITGIWPAVAIESAATEQFTKKDESYKRDLRKPTIFSDAILAMLGAAAEKVNGELLLDEDFLREEKGVTDFGRYSVVEGANPRRIMPEQMPDLRVNEQDDEGMRVDSSKL
;
A
#
# COMPACT_ATOMS: atom_id res chain seq x y z
N MET A 1 6.86 -15.94 -3.90
CA MET A 1 6.71 -14.82 -4.86
C MET A 1 7.55 -13.65 -4.38
N GLY A 2 8.45 -13.10 -5.20
CA GLY A 2 9.23 -11.90 -4.83
C GLY A 2 8.41 -10.62 -4.93
N LYS A 3 8.95 -9.48 -4.44
CA LYS A 3 8.27 -8.17 -4.44
C LYS A 3 7.76 -7.75 -5.82
N VAL A 4 8.58 -7.92 -6.86
CA VAL A 4 8.21 -7.59 -8.25
C VAL A 4 6.96 -8.35 -8.70
N ALA A 5 6.91 -9.66 -8.49
CA ALA A 5 5.77 -10.48 -8.91
C ALA A 5 4.48 -10.10 -8.18
N MET A 6 4.57 -9.73 -6.89
CA MET A 6 3.42 -9.24 -6.13
C MET A 6 2.92 -7.88 -6.65
N SER A 7 3.83 -6.97 -6.99
CA SER A 7 3.48 -5.68 -7.58
C SER A 7 2.75 -5.82 -8.92
N VAL A 8 3.22 -6.73 -9.78
CA VAL A 8 2.56 -7.04 -11.06
C VAL A 8 1.18 -7.64 -10.83
N LEU A 9 1.03 -8.55 -9.86
CA LEU A 9 -0.27 -9.12 -9.51
C LEU A 9 -1.28 -8.05 -9.06
N VAL A 10 -0.85 -7.12 -8.21
CA VAL A 10 -1.71 -6.00 -7.75
C VAL A 10 -2.15 -5.14 -8.93
N LYS A 11 -1.22 -4.75 -9.81
CA LYS A 11 -1.55 -3.95 -11.00
C LYS A 11 -2.47 -4.72 -11.96
N GLY A 12 -2.23 -6.02 -12.13
CA GLY A 12 -3.07 -6.94 -12.91
C GLY A 12 -4.51 -6.99 -12.43
N LEU A 13 -4.70 -7.42 -11.18
CA LEU A 13 -6.03 -7.54 -10.57
C LEU A 13 -6.75 -6.19 -10.46
N GLY A 14 -6.00 -5.09 -10.27
CA GLY A 14 -6.57 -3.74 -10.28
C GLY A 14 -7.28 -3.42 -11.60
N MET A 15 -6.71 -3.80 -12.75
CA MET A 15 -7.39 -3.67 -14.04
C MET A 15 -8.64 -4.54 -14.12
N ASP A 16 -8.55 -5.80 -13.70
CA ASP A 16 -9.69 -6.72 -13.80
C ASP A 16 -10.86 -6.24 -12.93
N PHE A 17 -10.58 -5.66 -11.76
CA PHE A 17 -11.61 -5.08 -10.90
C PHE A 17 -12.32 -3.89 -11.55
N ILE A 18 -11.62 -3.12 -12.40
CA ILE A 18 -12.25 -2.05 -13.21
C ILE A 18 -13.14 -2.69 -14.28
N ARG A 19 -12.64 -3.67 -15.02
CA ARG A 19 -13.34 -4.37 -16.12
C ARG A 19 -14.62 -5.07 -15.70
N GLU A 20 -14.65 -5.56 -14.47
CA GLU A 20 -15.78 -6.21 -13.83
C GLU A 20 -16.70 -5.21 -13.08
N ASN A 21 -16.40 -3.91 -13.17
CA ASN A 21 -17.14 -2.85 -12.47
C ASN A 21 -17.25 -3.12 -10.96
N LEU A 22 -16.14 -3.54 -10.34
CA LEU A 22 -16.09 -3.87 -8.92
C LEU A 22 -15.76 -2.67 -8.02
N LEU A 23 -15.24 -1.58 -8.58
CA LEU A 23 -14.84 -0.40 -7.80
C LEU A 23 -16.04 0.33 -7.19
N THR A 24 -17.21 0.22 -7.80
CA THR A 24 -18.42 0.87 -7.30
C THR A 24 -19.33 -0.12 -6.55
N PRO A 25 -20.11 0.34 -5.57
CA PRO A 25 -21.18 -0.46 -4.98
C PRO A 25 -22.20 -0.91 -6.03
N ASN A 26 -22.89 -2.02 -5.76
CA ASN A 26 -24.02 -2.47 -6.55
C ASN A 26 -25.12 -3.03 -5.65
N LYS A 27 -26.20 -3.56 -6.24
CA LYS A 27 -27.36 -4.09 -5.49
C LYS A 27 -27.03 -5.23 -4.52
N GLU A 28 -25.90 -5.92 -4.70
CA GLU A 28 -25.47 -7.09 -3.91
C GLU A 28 -24.27 -6.77 -3.01
N ARG A 29 -23.63 -5.60 -3.20
CA ARG A 29 -22.40 -5.19 -2.52
C ARG A 29 -22.45 -3.71 -2.18
N GLU A 30 -22.52 -3.40 -0.89
CA GLU A 30 -22.66 -2.02 -0.38
C GLU A 30 -21.40 -1.15 -0.54
N LYS A 31 -20.23 -1.75 -0.84
CA LYS A 31 -18.95 -1.05 -1.02
C LYS A 31 -18.26 -1.47 -2.32
N GLY A 32 -17.39 -0.60 -2.82
CA GLY A 32 -16.43 -0.96 -3.86
C GLY A 32 -15.42 -2.01 -3.38
N MET A 33 -14.81 -2.71 -4.33
CA MET A 33 -13.64 -3.56 -4.08
C MET A 33 -12.40 -2.91 -4.69
N ALA A 34 -11.28 -3.03 -3.99
CA ALA A 34 -9.99 -2.58 -4.45
C ALA A 34 -8.92 -3.58 -4.01
N ILE A 35 -7.85 -3.68 -4.79
CA ILE A 35 -6.63 -4.37 -4.40
C ILE A 35 -5.49 -3.36 -4.28
N THR A 36 -4.70 -3.44 -3.21
CA THR A 36 -3.62 -2.50 -2.95
C THR A 36 -2.42 -3.24 -2.40
N GLY A 37 -1.24 -2.96 -2.94
CA GLY A 37 0.02 -3.31 -2.32
C GLY A 37 0.46 -2.19 -1.38
N ILE A 38 0.82 -2.53 -0.15
CA ILE A 38 1.32 -1.56 0.84
C ILE A 38 2.61 -2.05 1.46
N TRP A 39 3.56 -1.13 1.67
CA TRP A 39 4.84 -1.41 2.32
C TRP A 39 5.22 -0.28 3.28
N PRO A 40 5.93 -0.55 4.38
CA PRO A 40 6.39 0.52 5.26
C PRO A 40 7.57 1.28 4.65
N ALA A 41 7.52 2.61 4.67
CA ALA A 41 8.59 3.48 4.16
C ALA A 41 9.88 3.39 5.00
N VAL A 42 9.72 3.07 6.29
CA VAL A 42 10.74 2.93 7.34
C VAL A 42 10.61 1.56 8.00
N ALA A 43 11.69 1.02 8.58
CA ALA A 43 11.63 -0.25 9.29
C ALA A 43 10.67 -0.21 10.50
N ILE A 44 9.94 -1.30 10.73
CA ILE A 44 8.91 -1.41 11.77
C ILE A 44 9.38 -2.34 12.89
N GLU A 45 9.17 -1.92 14.14
CA GLU A 45 9.37 -2.76 15.32
C GLU A 45 8.43 -3.96 15.31
N SER A 46 9.00 -5.15 15.28
CA SER A 46 8.31 -6.43 15.24
C SER A 46 9.19 -7.55 15.81
N ALA A 47 8.63 -8.75 15.94
CA ALA A 47 9.41 -9.93 16.30
C ALA A 47 10.58 -10.20 15.31
N ALA A 48 10.44 -9.81 14.04
CA ALA A 48 11.51 -9.98 13.06
C ALA A 48 12.69 -9.02 13.28
N THR A 49 12.43 -7.82 13.80
CA THR A 49 13.47 -6.83 14.12
C THR A 49 14.06 -7.04 15.51
N GLU A 50 13.36 -7.77 16.39
CA GLU A 50 13.75 -8.00 17.79
C GLU A 50 15.17 -8.58 17.92
N GLN A 51 15.53 -9.51 17.04
CA GLN A 51 16.86 -10.14 17.03
C GLN A 51 18.02 -9.14 16.82
N PHE A 52 17.76 -8.04 16.10
CA PHE A 52 18.77 -7.01 15.85
C PHE A 52 18.84 -6.06 17.06
N THR A 53 17.69 -5.66 17.57
CA THR A 53 17.61 -4.77 18.75
C THR A 53 18.17 -5.42 20.02
N LYS A 54 18.03 -6.75 20.18
CA LYS A 54 18.64 -7.50 21.29
C LYS A 54 20.16 -7.54 21.23
N LYS A 55 20.73 -7.51 20.03
CA LYS A 55 22.19 -7.49 19.83
C LYS A 55 22.75 -6.08 20.01
N ASP A 56 22.00 -5.07 19.57
CA ASP A 56 22.36 -3.67 19.71
C ASP A 56 21.08 -2.81 19.82
N GLU A 57 20.88 -2.24 21.00
CA GLU A 57 19.70 -1.42 21.31
C GLU A 57 19.66 -0.13 20.49
N SER A 58 20.78 0.32 19.91
CA SER A 58 20.81 1.52 19.06
C SER A 58 19.91 1.37 17.82
N TYR A 59 19.70 0.14 17.32
CA TYR A 59 18.80 -0.13 16.19
C TYR A 59 17.35 0.28 16.46
N LYS A 60 16.90 0.40 17.72
CA LYS A 60 15.55 0.88 18.03
C LYS A 60 15.31 2.30 17.54
N ARG A 61 16.36 3.10 17.39
CA ARG A 61 16.27 4.48 16.86
C ARG A 61 15.92 4.54 15.37
N ASP A 62 16.12 3.43 14.66
CA ASP A 62 15.80 3.30 13.23
C ASP A 62 14.43 2.66 12.97
N LEU A 63 13.64 2.42 14.03
CA LEU A 63 12.35 1.74 13.94
C LEU A 63 11.19 2.68 14.23
N ARG A 64 10.09 2.43 13.50
CA ARG A 64 8.76 2.94 13.85
C ARG A 64 7.90 1.86 14.51
N LYS A 65 6.98 2.30 15.35
CA LYS A 65 5.93 1.50 15.96
C LYS A 65 5.01 0.97 14.87
N PRO A 66 4.51 -0.27 15.01
CA PRO A 66 3.62 -0.88 14.03
C PRO A 66 2.29 -0.14 13.83
N THR A 67 1.91 0.73 14.76
CA THR A 67 0.68 1.54 14.69
C THR A 67 0.63 2.44 13.46
N ILE A 68 1.77 2.84 12.87
CA ILE A 68 1.77 3.60 11.61
C ILE A 68 1.13 2.80 10.47
N PHE A 69 1.46 1.51 10.39
CA PHE A 69 0.95 0.63 9.37
C PHE A 69 -0.56 0.39 9.58
N SER A 70 -0.99 0.23 10.83
CA SER A 70 -2.42 0.15 11.19
C SER A 70 -3.19 1.42 10.79
N ASP A 71 -2.65 2.60 11.08
CA ASP A 71 -3.29 3.87 10.72
C ASP A 71 -3.39 4.05 9.20
N ALA A 72 -2.36 3.64 8.45
CA ALA A 72 -2.39 3.65 7.00
C ALA A 72 -3.49 2.72 6.45
N ILE A 73 -3.62 1.50 6.98
CA ILE A 73 -4.69 0.56 6.58
C ILE A 73 -6.08 1.12 6.91
N LEU A 74 -6.28 1.70 8.09
CA LEU A 74 -7.55 2.32 8.45
C LEU A 74 -7.89 3.50 7.54
N ALA A 75 -6.89 4.29 7.15
CA ALA A 75 -7.06 5.34 6.16
C ALA A 75 -7.45 4.79 4.78
N MET A 76 -6.85 3.68 4.33
CA MET A 76 -7.16 3.02 3.06
C MET A 76 -8.57 2.44 3.04
N LEU A 77 -8.99 1.78 4.12
CA LEU A 77 -10.35 1.24 4.26
C LEU A 77 -11.43 2.32 4.27
N GLY A 78 -11.08 3.55 4.63
CA GLY A 78 -11.95 4.71 4.58
C GLY A 78 -11.84 5.52 3.28
N ALA A 79 -10.94 5.16 2.37
CA ALA A 79 -10.78 5.83 1.08
C ALA A 79 -11.76 5.26 0.03
N ALA A 80 -11.99 6.03 -1.03
CA ALA A 80 -12.72 5.53 -2.21
C ALA A 80 -11.93 4.38 -2.86
N ALA A 81 -12.63 3.34 -3.33
CA ALA A 81 -11.99 2.16 -3.92
C ALA A 81 -11.11 2.54 -5.13
N GLU A 82 -11.59 3.49 -5.94
CA GLU A 82 -10.92 4.06 -7.10
C GLU A 82 -9.56 4.70 -6.74
N LYS A 83 -9.41 5.17 -5.51
CA LYS A 83 -8.19 5.83 -5.05
C LYS A 83 -7.07 4.86 -4.69
N VAL A 84 -7.42 3.65 -4.25
CA VAL A 84 -6.47 2.68 -3.72
C VAL A 84 -6.34 1.43 -4.60
N ASN A 85 -7.23 1.24 -5.58
CA ASN A 85 -7.23 0.09 -6.46
C ASN A 85 -6.02 0.06 -7.41
N GLY A 86 -5.35 -1.09 -7.47
CA GLY A 86 -4.16 -1.29 -8.27
C GLY A 86 -2.93 -0.52 -7.76
N GLU A 87 -2.99 0.12 -6.60
CA GLU A 87 -1.91 0.98 -6.12
C GLU A 87 -0.81 0.26 -5.33
N LEU A 88 0.39 0.84 -5.36
CA LEU A 88 1.57 0.37 -4.64
C LEU A 88 2.04 1.48 -3.69
N LEU A 89 1.51 1.47 -2.48
CA LEU A 89 1.56 2.59 -1.55
C LEU A 89 2.57 2.37 -0.43
N LEU A 90 3.04 3.49 0.13
CA LEU A 90 3.83 3.52 1.33
C LEU A 90 3.03 4.16 2.46
N ASP A 91 3.14 3.61 3.67
CA ASP A 91 2.38 4.05 4.85
C ASP A 91 2.51 5.55 5.13
N GLU A 92 3.73 6.08 5.17
CA GLU A 92 4.00 7.50 5.40
C GLU A 92 3.44 8.39 4.31
N ASP A 93 3.64 8.02 3.05
CA ASP A 93 3.26 8.86 1.93
C ASP A 93 1.75 8.91 1.79
N PHE A 94 1.08 7.76 1.96
CA PHE A 94 -0.37 7.68 1.96
C PHE A 94 -0.98 8.45 3.14
N LEU A 95 -0.42 8.36 4.35
CA LEU A 95 -0.92 9.14 5.49
C LEU A 95 -0.71 10.65 5.30
N ARG A 96 0.38 11.04 4.64
CA ARG A 96 0.65 12.44 4.30
C ARG A 96 -0.38 12.96 3.30
N GLU A 97 -0.63 12.21 2.24
CA GLU A 97 -1.56 12.58 1.16
C GLU A 97 -3.03 12.54 1.61
N GLU A 98 -3.45 11.47 2.29
CA GLU A 98 -4.86 11.26 2.66
C GLU A 98 -5.30 12.00 3.91
N LYS A 99 -4.41 12.10 4.90
CA LYS A 99 -4.74 12.59 6.24
C LYS A 99 -3.97 13.85 6.62
N GLY A 100 -3.10 14.36 5.73
CA GLY A 100 -2.31 15.56 5.99
C GLY A 100 -1.26 15.36 7.09
N VAL A 101 -0.84 14.13 7.38
CA VAL A 101 0.13 13.86 8.45
C VAL A 101 1.51 14.33 8.00
N THR A 102 2.06 15.34 8.68
CA THR A 102 3.39 15.89 8.41
C THR A 102 4.42 15.52 9.47
N ASP A 103 3.98 15.30 10.71
CA ASP A 103 4.83 14.84 11.81
C ASP A 103 4.60 13.37 12.10
N PHE A 104 5.63 12.56 11.85
CA PHE A 104 5.62 11.13 12.12
C PHE A 104 6.40 10.73 13.37
N GLY A 105 6.94 11.69 14.14
CA GLY A 105 7.72 11.43 15.34
C GLY A 105 6.95 10.62 16.39
N ARG A 106 5.62 10.72 16.43
CA ARG A 106 4.75 9.89 17.29
C ARG A 106 4.91 8.38 17.06
N TYR A 107 5.29 8.00 15.84
CA TYR A 107 5.51 6.62 15.47
C TYR A 107 6.94 6.16 15.73
N SER A 108 7.89 7.04 16.04
CA SER A 108 9.24 6.59 16.41
C SER A 108 9.19 5.74 17.68
N VAL A 109 9.92 4.61 17.69
CA VAL A 109 10.04 3.77 18.89
C VAL A 109 10.80 4.51 19.99
N VAL A 110 11.87 5.21 19.60
CA VAL A 110 12.65 6.09 20.49
C VAL A 110 12.22 7.53 20.27
N GLU A 111 11.82 8.22 21.33
CA GLU A 111 11.41 9.62 21.29
C GLU A 111 12.55 10.52 20.76
N GLY A 112 12.19 11.47 19.89
CA GLY A 112 13.14 12.37 19.23
C GLY A 112 14.02 11.72 18.16
N ALA A 113 13.89 10.42 17.89
CA ALA A 113 14.58 9.77 16.78
C ALA A 113 13.89 10.09 15.45
N ASN A 114 14.70 10.18 14.37
CA ASN A 114 14.25 10.30 12.99
C ASN A 114 14.71 9.08 12.19
N PRO A 115 13.98 7.95 12.25
CA PRO A 115 14.32 6.75 11.51
C PRO A 115 14.56 6.98 10.02
N ARG A 116 15.61 6.35 9.47
CA ARG A 116 15.95 6.47 8.04
C ARG A 116 14.91 5.79 7.16
N ARG A 117 14.46 6.49 6.12
CA ARG A 117 13.66 5.92 5.02
C ARG A 117 14.44 4.85 4.27
N ILE A 118 13.82 3.69 4.08
CA ILE A 118 14.42 2.53 3.39
C ILE A 118 13.85 2.30 1.99
N MET A 119 12.74 2.95 1.64
CA MET A 119 12.10 2.89 0.31
C MET A 119 12.35 4.15 -0.53
N PRO A 120 12.27 4.07 -1.86
CA PRO A 120 12.35 5.25 -2.73
C PRO A 120 11.31 6.31 -2.35
N GLU A 121 11.62 7.58 -2.55
CA GLU A 121 10.64 8.67 -2.41
C GLU A 121 9.53 8.57 -3.46
N GLN A 122 9.90 8.20 -4.69
CA GLN A 122 8.97 7.92 -5.78
C GLN A 122 9.15 6.48 -6.25
N MET A 123 8.06 5.72 -6.29
CA MET A 123 8.03 4.36 -6.84
C MET A 123 8.04 4.40 -8.38
N PRO A 124 8.63 3.40 -9.05
CA PRO A 124 8.54 3.30 -10.51
C PRO A 124 7.08 3.09 -10.93
N ASP A 125 6.68 3.74 -12.02
CA ASP A 125 5.42 3.43 -12.69
C ASP A 125 5.59 2.12 -13.48
N LEU A 126 4.69 1.17 -13.23
CA LEU A 126 4.69 -0.14 -13.89
C LEU A 126 3.64 -0.22 -15.02
N ARG A 127 2.95 0.88 -15.31
CA ARG A 127 1.97 0.95 -16.40
C ARG A 127 2.64 1.13 -17.75
N VAL A 128 1.90 0.76 -18.79
CA VAL A 128 2.22 1.03 -20.20
C VAL A 128 1.14 1.93 -20.81
N ASN A 129 1.40 2.47 -22.00
CA ASN A 129 0.45 3.40 -22.64
C ASN A 129 -0.88 2.72 -23.01
N GLU A 130 -0.83 1.44 -23.34
CA GLU A 130 -1.96 0.62 -23.79
C GLU A 130 -2.66 -0.12 -22.62
N GLN A 131 -2.35 0.22 -21.36
CA GLN A 131 -2.87 -0.51 -20.18
C GLN A 131 -4.40 -0.62 -20.17
N ASP A 132 -5.07 0.43 -20.65
CA ASP A 132 -6.54 0.55 -20.66
C ASP A 132 -7.15 0.14 -22.02
N ASP A 133 -6.35 -0.30 -23.00
CA ASP A 133 -6.84 -0.80 -24.27
C ASP A 133 -7.32 -2.26 -24.13
N GLU A 134 -8.65 -2.44 -24.17
CA GLU A 134 -9.28 -3.76 -24.07
C GLU A 134 -9.45 -4.46 -25.43
N GLY A 135 -9.11 -3.79 -26.54
CA GLY A 135 -9.40 -4.29 -27.88
C GLY A 135 -10.88 -4.65 -28.06
N MET A 136 -11.16 -5.80 -28.70
CA MET A 136 -12.52 -6.31 -28.87
C MET A 136 -12.86 -7.30 -27.74
N ARG A 137 -13.76 -6.89 -26.84
CA ARG A 137 -14.25 -7.76 -25.76
C ARG A 137 -15.17 -8.85 -26.32
N VAL A 138 -14.78 -10.12 -26.16
CA VAL A 138 -15.60 -11.29 -26.53
C VAL A 138 -16.02 -12.00 -25.26
N ASP A 139 -17.34 -12.17 -25.07
CA ASP A 139 -17.90 -12.91 -23.95
C ASP A 139 -18.06 -14.39 -24.33
N SER A 140 -17.12 -15.22 -23.90
CA SER A 140 -17.12 -16.65 -24.21
C SER A 140 -18.26 -17.42 -23.56
N SER A 141 -18.94 -16.85 -22.56
CA SER A 141 -20.13 -17.47 -21.96
C SER A 141 -21.39 -17.31 -22.82
N LYS A 142 -21.32 -16.46 -23.85
CA LYS A 142 -22.41 -16.18 -24.80
C LYS A 142 -22.14 -16.74 -26.21
N LEU A 143 -21.06 -17.50 -26.39
CA LEU A 143 -20.76 -18.28 -27.60
C LEU A 143 -21.39 -19.67 -27.49
#